data_AF-A0A661ZQU4-F1
#
_entry.id   AF-A0A661ZQU4-F1
#
_cell.length_a   1.000
_cell.length_b   1.000
_cell.length_c   1.000
_cell.angle_alpha   90.00
_cell.angle_beta   90.00
_cell.angle_gamma   90.00
#
_symmetry.space_group_name_H-M   'P 1'
#
loop_
_entity.id
_entity.type
_entity.pdbx_description
1 polymer ?
#
loop_
_entity_poly.entity_id
_entity_poly.type
_entity_poly.pdbx_seq_one_letter_code
_entity_poly.pdbx_strand_id
1 'polypeptide(L)'
;MIIGIASVVLLAVLTIALWKETQRQMPNFKPEPIMDAGTKHCISCHSEKGVGKVIAEQWKESKHAEVGVGCLECHKAEEGDVDAYEHEGDLIATIVTPKDCGRCHMEEVEQFTSSHHADAGMIMGSLDNVLAEVVEGHTAFNNGANPAAASGCWQCHGSKVALLMDSEGNPVKDDKGILKFDPKTWPNTGIGRINLDGSKGSCAACHNRHHFSVAQVRQPENCGKCHMGPDHPQIEIYNESKHGINYHAHREEMNLDSKPWIVAEDYIAAPTCATCHM
;
A
#
# COMPACT_ATOMS: atom_id res chain seq x y z
N MET A 1 13.18 53.11 -22.43
CA MET A 1 12.71 52.73 -21.08
C MET A 1 11.92 51.42 -21.10
N ILE A 2 10.85 51.29 -21.91
CA ILE A 2 10.01 50.08 -21.97
C ILE A 2 10.80 48.82 -22.36
N ILE A 3 11.67 48.88 -23.39
CA ILE A 3 12.49 47.74 -23.80
C ILE A 3 13.46 47.30 -22.69
N GLY A 4 14.10 48.25 -22.00
CA GLY A 4 14.99 47.95 -20.88
C GLY A 4 14.28 47.27 -19.70
N ILE A 5 13.05 47.73 -19.37
CA ILE A 5 12.22 47.10 -18.33
C ILE A 5 11.82 45.69 -18.77
N ALA A 6 11.38 45.50 -20.02
CA ALA A 6 11.00 44.20 -20.54
C ALA A 6 12.18 43.20 -20.55
N SER A 7 13.40 43.66 -20.90
CA SER A 7 14.61 42.84 -20.86
C SER A 7 14.98 42.41 -19.43
N VAL A 8 14.84 43.30 -18.44
CA VAL A 8 15.10 42.97 -17.03
C VAL A 8 14.07 41.97 -16.50
N VAL A 9 12.79 42.15 -16.82
CA VAL A 9 11.72 41.22 -16.42
C VAL A 9 11.93 39.84 -17.07
N LEU A 10 12.26 39.79 -18.36
CA LEU A 10 12.53 38.53 -19.06
C LEU A 10 13.74 37.81 -18.43
N LEU A 11 14.83 38.54 -18.15
CA LEU A 11 16.00 37.97 -17.50
C LEU A 11 15.66 37.41 -16.11
N ALA A 12 14.87 38.13 -15.30
CA ALA A 12 14.42 37.65 -14.00
C ALA A 12 13.54 36.39 -14.10
N VAL A 13 12.65 36.32 -15.08
CA VAL A 13 11.82 35.12 -15.32
C VAL A 13 12.69 33.94 -15.74
N LEU A 14 13.67 34.15 -16.63
CA LEU A 14 14.58 33.10 -17.09
C LEU A 14 15.51 32.62 -15.97
N THR A 15 16.02 33.50 -15.10
CA THR A 15 16.84 33.08 -13.96
C THR A 15 16.02 32.33 -12.92
N ILE A 16 14.77 32.73 -12.67
CA ILE A 16 13.85 31.98 -11.80
C ILE A 16 13.51 30.60 -12.42
N ALA A 17 13.24 30.55 -13.73
CA ALA A 17 12.96 29.30 -14.43
C ALA A 17 14.16 28.36 -14.39
N LEU A 18 15.36 28.87 -14.68
CA LEU A 18 16.60 28.11 -14.59
C LEU A 18 16.86 27.63 -13.17
N TRP A 19 16.67 28.49 -12.16
CA TRP A 19 16.83 28.10 -10.76
C TRP A 19 15.85 27.00 -10.35
N LYS A 20 14.57 27.10 -10.75
CA LYS A 20 13.57 26.06 -10.52
C LYS A 20 13.91 24.76 -11.24
N GLU A 21 14.42 24.83 -12.46
CA GLU A 21 14.82 23.65 -13.22
C GLU A 21 16.05 22.99 -12.58
N THR A 22 17.07 23.77 -12.21
CA THR A 22 18.23 23.24 -11.48
C THR A 22 17.83 22.58 -10.15
N GLN A 23 16.87 23.15 -9.41
CA GLN A 23 16.31 22.53 -8.21
C GLN A 23 15.65 21.20 -8.51
N ARG A 24 14.83 21.12 -9.57
CA ARG A 24 14.16 19.87 -9.99
C ARG A 24 15.11 18.75 -10.39
N GLN A 25 16.29 19.11 -10.90
CA GLN A 25 17.33 18.17 -11.31
C GLN A 25 18.23 17.71 -10.15
N MET A 26 18.03 18.22 -8.92
CA MET A 26 18.80 17.78 -7.76
C MET A 26 18.36 16.38 -7.33
N PRO A 27 19.30 15.49 -6.94
CA PRO A 27 18.99 14.10 -6.58
C PRO A 27 18.04 13.93 -5.38
N ASN A 28 17.82 14.98 -4.58
CA ASN A 28 16.91 14.97 -3.43
C ASN A 28 15.71 15.91 -3.60
N PHE A 29 15.40 16.34 -4.83
CA PHE A 29 14.23 17.18 -5.07
C PHE A 29 12.95 16.38 -4.79
N LYS A 30 12.14 16.87 -3.85
CA LYS A 30 10.78 16.37 -3.60
C LYS A 30 9.80 17.46 -4.00
N PRO A 31 8.89 17.22 -4.96
CA PRO A 31 7.86 18.18 -5.28
C PRO A 31 6.93 18.39 -4.06
N GLU A 32 6.41 19.60 -3.92
CA GLU A 32 5.43 19.86 -2.87
C GLU A 32 4.14 19.08 -3.13
N PRO A 33 3.51 18.51 -2.09
CA PRO A 33 2.28 17.75 -2.24
C PRO A 33 1.13 18.68 -2.68
N ILE A 34 0.33 18.20 -3.64
CA ILE A 34 -0.90 18.88 -4.06
C ILE A 34 -1.96 18.59 -3.01
N MET A 35 -2.36 19.61 -2.27
CA MET A 35 -3.37 19.52 -1.20
C MET A 35 -4.64 20.27 -1.60
N ASP A 36 -5.69 19.50 -1.93
CA ASP A 36 -7.04 20.01 -2.13
C ASP A 36 -7.70 20.37 -0.78
N ALA A 37 -8.97 20.81 -0.81
CA ALA A 37 -9.68 21.19 0.41
C ALA A 37 -9.95 19.99 1.33
N GLY A 38 -10.31 18.83 0.77
CA GLY A 38 -10.59 17.63 1.54
C GLY A 38 -9.35 17.12 2.27
N THR A 39 -8.23 17.02 1.56
CA THR A 39 -6.95 16.61 2.16
C THR A 39 -6.48 17.56 3.26
N LYS A 40 -6.65 18.88 3.08
CA LYS A 40 -6.32 19.86 4.14
C LYS A 40 -7.17 19.67 5.38
N HIS A 41 -8.46 19.36 5.22
CA HIS A 41 -9.35 19.04 6.33
C HIS A 41 -8.83 17.83 7.11
N CYS A 42 -8.57 16.71 6.43
CA CYS A 42 -8.08 15.49 7.08
C CYS A 42 -6.73 15.70 7.79
N ILE A 43 -5.77 16.33 7.12
CA ILE A 43 -4.42 16.55 7.64
C ILE A 43 -4.42 17.54 8.80
N SER A 44 -5.38 18.46 8.89
CA SER A 44 -5.45 19.43 9.99
C SER A 44 -5.48 18.75 11.37
N CYS A 45 -6.15 17.60 11.48
CA CYS A 45 -6.17 16.78 12.68
C CYS A 45 -5.17 15.61 12.62
N HIS A 46 -5.09 14.89 11.50
CA HIS A 46 -4.24 13.71 11.41
C HIS A 46 -2.74 14.03 11.48
N SER A 47 -2.30 15.24 11.15
CA SER A 47 -0.86 15.60 11.25
C SER A 47 -0.38 16.00 12.65
N GLU A 48 -1.29 16.17 13.62
CA GLU A 48 -0.93 16.79 14.90
C GLU A 48 -0.06 15.88 15.78
N LYS A 49 -0.50 14.65 16.04
CA LYS A 49 0.17 13.73 17.00
C LYS A 49 -0.06 12.25 16.66
N GLY A 50 0.79 11.39 17.22
CA GLY A 50 0.63 9.93 17.17
C GLY A 50 0.84 9.33 15.78
N VAL A 51 0.16 8.22 15.51
CA VAL A 51 0.27 7.45 14.26
C VAL A 51 -0.22 8.25 13.05
N GLY A 52 -1.22 9.11 13.24
CA GLY A 52 -1.73 9.99 12.18
C GLY A 52 -0.63 10.85 11.57
N LYS A 53 0.28 11.39 12.41
CA LYS A 53 1.39 12.24 11.93
C LYS A 53 2.30 11.46 10.99
N VAL A 54 2.65 10.22 11.37
CA VAL A 54 3.49 9.35 10.53
C VAL A 54 2.79 9.01 9.23
N ILE A 55 1.49 8.71 9.26
CA ILE A 55 0.69 8.45 8.06
C ILE A 55 0.68 9.67 7.13
N ALA A 56 0.43 10.86 7.67
CA ALA A 56 0.41 12.09 6.88
C ALA A 56 1.79 12.38 6.25
N GLU A 57 2.88 12.19 6.98
CA GLU A 57 4.23 12.35 6.43
C GLU A 57 4.54 11.29 5.36
N GLN A 58 4.18 10.02 5.56
CA GLN A 58 4.34 8.97 4.54
C GLN A 58 3.56 9.30 3.25
N TRP A 59 2.33 9.79 3.39
CA TRP A 59 1.53 10.22 2.25
C TRP A 59 2.20 11.40 1.53
N LYS A 60 2.70 12.42 2.25
CA LYS A 60 3.41 13.56 1.64
C LYS A 60 4.62 13.16 0.81
N GLU A 61 5.28 12.05 1.17
CA GLU A 61 6.40 11.49 0.41
C GLU A 61 5.98 10.59 -0.75
N SER A 62 4.69 10.27 -0.87
CA SER A 62 4.17 9.39 -1.92
C SER A 62 3.99 10.10 -3.25
N LYS A 63 4.08 9.33 -4.34
CA LYS A 63 3.76 9.83 -5.68
C LYS A 63 2.30 10.29 -5.78
N HIS A 64 1.40 9.69 -5.00
CA HIS A 64 0.00 10.07 -4.93
C HIS A 64 -0.17 11.53 -4.48
N ALA A 65 0.56 11.97 -3.46
CA ALA A 65 0.51 13.37 -3.04
C ALA A 65 1.03 14.33 -4.11
N GLU A 66 2.04 13.94 -4.90
CA GLU A 66 2.57 14.76 -5.99
C GLU A 66 1.57 14.97 -7.13
N VAL A 67 0.66 14.01 -7.35
CA VAL A 67 -0.34 14.05 -8.42
C VAL A 67 -1.73 14.46 -7.93
N GLY A 68 -1.87 14.80 -6.64
CA GLY A 68 -3.11 15.27 -6.05
C GLY A 68 -4.11 14.18 -5.67
N VAL A 69 -3.65 12.94 -5.49
CA VAL A 69 -4.45 11.87 -4.85
C VAL A 69 -4.27 11.99 -3.35
N GLY A 70 -5.27 12.56 -2.70
CA GLY A 70 -5.32 12.85 -1.27
C GLY A 70 -6.00 11.77 -0.45
N CYS A 71 -6.44 12.15 0.75
CA CYS A 71 -7.05 11.23 1.70
C CYS A 71 -8.43 10.76 1.21
N LEU A 72 -9.28 11.69 0.79
CA LEU A 72 -10.66 11.41 0.37
C LEU A 72 -10.72 10.74 -1.01
N GLU A 73 -9.74 10.98 -1.89
CA GLU A 73 -9.66 10.29 -3.19
C GLU A 73 -9.56 8.77 -3.02
N CYS A 74 -9.03 8.29 -1.90
CA CYS A 74 -8.97 6.88 -1.56
C CYS A 74 -10.06 6.46 -0.56
N HIS A 75 -10.23 7.20 0.54
CA HIS A 75 -11.06 6.79 1.68
C HIS A 75 -12.53 7.19 1.58
N LYS A 76 -12.91 8.07 0.65
CA LYS A 76 -14.32 8.45 0.49
C LYS A 76 -15.15 7.22 0.12
N ALA A 77 -16.18 6.98 0.90
CA ALA A 77 -17.15 5.92 0.71
C ALA A 77 -18.46 6.46 0.13
N GLU A 78 -19.32 5.56 -0.32
CA GLU A 78 -20.67 5.85 -0.79
C GLU A 78 -21.73 5.37 0.21
N GLU A 79 -22.92 5.96 0.14
CA GLU A 79 -24.04 5.48 0.92
C GLU A 79 -24.38 4.03 0.51
N GLY A 80 -24.35 3.12 1.47
CA GLY A 80 -24.61 1.70 1.25
C GLY A 80 -23.36 0.81 1.26
N ASP A 81 -22.15 1.40 1.25
CA ASP A 81 -20.94 0.64 1.52
C ASP A 81 -20.98 0.02 2.92
N VAL A 82 -20.58 -1.24 3.02
CA VAL A 82 -20.71 -2.05 4.25
C VAL A 82 -19.90 -1.46 5.42
N ASP A 83 -18.77 -0.83 5.12
CA ASP A 83 -17.86 -0.21 6.08
C ASP A 83 -17.83 1.32 6.01
N ALA A 84 -18.85 1.94 5.42
CA ALA A 84 -19.02 3.39 5.47
C ALA A 84 -19.42 3.89 6.87
N TYR A 85 -18.78 4.95 7.31
CA TYR A 85 -19.17 5.70 8.51
C TYR A 85 -18.82 7.19 8.39
N GLU A 86 -19.63 8.01 9.05
CA GLU A 86 -19.39 9.45 9.18
C GLU A 86 -18.17 9.73 10.05
N HIS A 87 -17.27 10.57 9.56
CA HIS A 87 -16.10 11.04 10.28
C HIS A 87 -15.83 12.50 9.95
N GLU A 88 -16.04 13.40 10.92
CA GLU A 88 -15.77 14.84 10.78
C GLU A 88 -16.45 15.50 9.57
N GLY A 89 -17.66 15.05 9.24
CA GLY A 89 -18.50 15.62 8.17
C GLY A 89 -18.33 14.97 6.78
N ASP A 90 -17.45 13.97 6.67
CA ASP A 90 -17.27 13.17 5.46
C ASP A 90 -17.66 11.70 5.72
N LEU A 91 -18.28 11.06 4.72
CA LEU A 91 -18.54 9.62 4.73
C LEU A 91 -17.31 8.87 4.20
N ILE A 92 -16.71 8.03 5.03
CA ILE A 92 -15.45 7.35 4.71
C ILE A 92 -15.51 5.85 5.01
N ALA A 93 -14.61 5.11 4.36
CA ALA A 93 -14.26 3.73 4.68
C ALA A 93 -12.79 3.66 5.13
N THR A 94 -12.51 2.86 6.16
CA THR A 94 -11.12 2.69 6.65
C THR A 94 -10.28 1.85 5.70
N ILE A 95 -10.88 0.83 5.07
CA ILE A 95 -10.15 -0.15 4.26
C ILE A 95 -10.36 0.17 2.80
N VAL A 96 -9.30 0.71 2.18
CA VAL A 96 -9.23 0.88 0.72
C VAL A 96 -8.99 -0.49 0.08
N THR A 97 -9.80 -0.84 -0.91
CA THR A 97 -9.81 -2.14 -1.58
C THR A 97 -9.28 -2.04 -3.02
N PRO A 98 -9.03 -3.17 -3.71
CA PRO A 98 -8.74 -3.16 -5.14
C PRO A 98 -9.79 -2.43 -6.00
N LYS A 99 -11.07 -2.38 -5.60
CA LYS A 99 -12.09 -1.62 -6.35
C LYS A 99 -11.83 -0.12 -6.29
N ASP A 100 -11.40 0.39 -5.14
CA ASP A 100 -11.04 1.80 -4.98
C ASP A 100 -9.82 2.16 -5.82
N CYS A 101 -8.80 1.29 -5.81
CA CYS A 101 -7.61 1.44 -6.65
C CYS A 101 -7.96 1.43 -8.14
N GLY A 102 -8.89 0.56 -8.53
CA GLY A 102 -9.33 0.36 -9.92
C GLY A 102 -10.00 1.57 -10.56
N ARG A 103 -10.41 2.58 -9.77
CA ARG A 103 -10.88 3.88 -10.29
C ARG A 103 -9.82 4.58 -11.13
N CYS A 104 -8.53 4.37 -10.81
CA CYS A 104 -7.39 4.94 -11.53
C CYS A 104 -6.46 3.87 -12.15
N HIS A 105 -6.36 2.69 -11.53
CA HIS A 105 -5.44 1.60 -11.88
C HIS A 105 -6.18 0.35 -12.35
N MET A 106 -7.07 0.52 -13.32
CA MET A 106 -7.97 -0.54 -13.78
C MET A 106 -7.20 -1.72 -14.39
N GLU A 107 -6.15 -1.45 -15.16
CA GLU A 107 -5.33 -2.49 -15.78
C GLU A 107 -4.60 -3.33 -14.73
N GLU A 108 -3.92 -2.69 -13.77
CA GLU A 108 -3.20 -3.41 -12.71
C GLU A 108 -4.17 -4.22 -11.83
N VAL A 109 -5.37 -3.68 -11.56
CA VAL A 109 -6.40 -4.39 -10.78
C VAL A 109 -6.94 -5.59 -11.55
N GLU A 110 -7.19 -5.48 -12.85
CA GLU A 110 -7.64 -6.61 -13.68
C GLU A 110 -6.58 -7.73 -13.72
N GLN A 111 -5.32 -7.36 -13.97
CA GLN A 111 -4.20 -8.29 -13.94
C GLN A 111 -4.06 -8.97 -12.57
N PHE A 112 -4.08 -8.19 -11.49
CA PHE A 112 -3.92 -8.74 -10.15
C PHE A 112 -5.09 -9.64 -9.73
N THR A 113 -6.33 -9.20 -9.93
CA THR A 113 -7.52 -9.94 -9.48
C THR A 113 -7.77 -11.24 -10.24
N SER A 114 -7.17 -11.40 -11.42
CA SER A 114 -7.14 -12.65 -12.18
C SER A 114 -6.02 -13.62 -11.75
N SER A 115 -5.11 -13.19 -10.88
CA SER A 115 -3.95 -13.98 -10.46
C SER A 115 -4.22 -14.88 -9.25
N HIS A 116 -3.37 -15.90 -9.07
CA HIS A 116 -3.39 -16.75 -7.87
C HIS A 116 -3.10 -15.97 -6.57
N HIS A 117 -2.44 -14.81 -6.65
CA HIS A 117 -2.23 -13.95 -5.49
C HIS A 117 -3.55 -13.39 -4.93
N ALA A 118 -4.48 -12.97 -5.79
CA ALA A 118 -5.80 -12.54 -5.33
C ALA A 118 -6.59 -13.70 -4.70
N ASP A 119 -6.33 -14.92 -5.15
CA ASP A 119 -6.96 -16.15 -4.67
C ASP A 119 -6.31 -16.75 -3.41
N ALA A 120 -5.17 -16.20 -2.96
CA ALA A 120 -4.38 -16.79 -1.87
C ALA A 120 -5.18 -16.95 -0.57
N GLY A 121 -6.13 -16.06 -0.30
CA GLY A 121 -7.00 -16.14 0.87
C GLY A 121 -8.04 -17.26 0.80
N MET A 122 -8.34 -17.81 -0.38
CA MET A 122 -9.30 -18.93 -0.50
C MET A 122 -8.78 -20.24 0.10
N ILE A 123 -7.49 -20.30 0.50
CA ILE A 123 -6.98 -21.40 1.32
C ILE A 123 -7.74 -21.50 2.65
N MET A 124 -8.28 -20.38 3.16
CA MET A 124 -9.10 -20.34 4.37
C MET A 124 -10.38 -21.16 4.17
N GLY A 125 -10.51 -22.26 4.92
CA GLY A 125 -11.64 -23.19 4.80
C GLY A 125 -11.42 -24.33 3.80
N SER A 126 -10.23 -24.43 3.19
CA SER A 126 -9.81 -25.60 2.43
C SER A 126 -9.24 -26.70 3.35
N LEU A 127 -9.15 -27.93 2.83
CA LEU A 127 -8.48 -29.03 3.53
C LEU A 127 -6.98 -28.76 3.78
N ASP A 128 -6.36 -27.90 2.95
CA ASP A 128 -4.95 -27.55 3.06
C ASP A 128 -4.66 -26.67 4.30
N ASN A 129 -5.69 -25.99 4.82
CA ASN A 129 -5.57 -25.14 6.01
C ASN A 129 -5.93 -25.86 7.32
N VAL A 130 -6.18 -27.17 7.29
CA VAL A 130 -6.55 -27.95 8.49
C VAL A 130 -5.48 -27.89 9.57
N LEU A 131 -4.20 -27.93 9.19
CA LEU A 131 -3.10 -27.82 10.14
C LEU A 131 -3.17 -26.49 10.91
N ALA A 132 -3.34 -25.38 10.20
CA ALA A 132 -3.38 -24.06 10.85
C ALA A 132 -4.71 -23.75 11.53
N GLU A 133 -5.85 -24.25 11.03
CA GLU A 133 -7.20 -23.92 11.54
C GLU A 133 -7.75 -24.88 12.57
N VAL A 134 -7.28 -26.12 12.60
CA VAL A 134 -7.89 -27.17 13.42
C VAL A 134 -6.88 -27.77 14.38
N VAL A 135 -5.66 -28.05 13.90
CA VAL A 135 -4.62 -28.71 14.69
C VAL A 135 -3.87 -27.70 15.57
N GLU A 136 -3.25 -26.71 14.94
CA GLU A 136 -2.47 -25.65 15.62
C GLU A 136 -3.38 -24.50 16.09
N GLY A 137 -4.37 -24.16 15.26
CA GLY A 137 -5.40 -23.20 15.58
C GLY A 137 -6.56 -23.86 16.29
N HIS A 138 -6.76 -23.57 17.57
CA HIS A 138 -7.92 -24.11 18.26
C HIS A 138 -9.17 -23.29 17.87
N THR A 139 -9.90 -23.69 16.83
CA THR A 139 -11.16 -23.04 16.38
C THR A 139 -12.23 -22.91 17.47
N ALA A 140 -12.15 -23.68 18.56
CA ALA A 140 -13.04 -23.53 19.72
C ALA A 140 -12.53 -22.50 20.77
N PHE A 141 -11.31 -21.98 20.62
CA PHE A 141 -10.75 -20.95 21.50
C PHE A 141 -11.37 -19.58 21.21
N ASN A 142 -11.75 -18.85 22.26
CA ASN A 142 -12.16 -17.44 22.21
C ASN A 142 -13.17 -17.10 21.07
N ASN A 143 -14.27 -17.85 21.00
CA ASN A 143 -15.35 -17.66 20.01
C ASN A 143 -14.85 -17.73 18.55
N GLY A 144 -14.07 -18.74 18.18
CA GLY A 144 -13.54 -18.88 16.82
C GLY A 144 -12.30 -18.03 16.54
N ALA A 145 -11.62 -17.52 17.58
CA ALA A 145 -10.35 -16.83 17.37
C ALA A 145 -9.25 -17.86 17.13
N ASN A 146 -8.62 -17.79 15.97
CA ASN A 146 -7.44 -18.59 15.66
C ASN A 146 -6.18 -17.72 15.68
N PRO A 147 -5.54 -17.52 16.85
CA PRO A 147 -4.36 -16.66 16.94
C PRO A 147 -3.17 -17.19 16.13
N ALA A 148 -3.04 -18.51 15.95
CA ALA A 148 -1.96 -19.12 15.18
C ALA A 148 -2.13 -18.85 13.68
N ALA A 149 -3.31 -19.12 13.11
CA ALA A 149 -3.58 -18.79 11.71
C ALA A 149 -3.61 -17.27 11.48
N ALA A 150 -4.20 -16.49 12.39
CA ALA A 150 -4.27 -15.04 12.28
C ALA A 150 -2.89 -14.38 12.29
N SER A 151 -1.95 -14.88 13.09
CA SER A 151 -0.59 -14.31 13.19
C SER A 151 0.40 -14.92 12.19
N GLY A 152 0.13 -16.12 11.68
CA GLY A 152 0.95 -16.83 10.71
C GLY A 152 0.36 -16.79 9.31
N CYS A 153 -0.46 -17.79 8.98
CA CYS A 153 -0.96 -18.05 7.63
C CYS A 153 -1.68 -16.84 7.01
N TRP A 154 -2.58 -16.19 7.76
CA TRP A 154 -3.39 -15.09 7.25
C TRP A 154 -2.56 -13.84 6.99
N GLN A 155 -1.43 -13.64 7.68
CA GLN A 155 -0.56 -12.49 7.43
C GLN A 155 0.09 -12.54 6.03
N CYS A 156 0.24 -13.73 5.46
CA CYS A 156 0.73 -13.93 4.10
C CYS A 156 -0.42 -14.10 3.10
N HIS A 157 -1.36 -15.02 3.37
CA HIS A 157 -2.43 -15.39 2.44
C HIS A 157 -3.59 -14.39 2.39
N GLY A 158 -3.91 -13.76 3.52
CA GLY A 158 -5.06 -12.89 3.69
C GLY A 158 -6.09 -13.47 4.65
N SER A 159 -6.86 -12.59 5.30
CA SER A 159 -8.04 -12.94 6.11
C SER A 159 -9.33 -12.58 5.37
N LYS A 160 -10.47 -13.11 5.82
CA LYS A 160 -11.79 -12.56 5.45
C LYS A 160 -12.15 -11.46 6.43
N VAL A 161 -12.06 -10.21 5.99
CA VAL A 161 -12.31 -9.05 6.85
C VAL A 161 -13.75 -9.07 7.36
N ALA A 162 -13.93 -8.81 8.64
CA ALA A 162 -15.23 -8.69 9.30
C ALA A 162 -15.29 -7.44 10.17
N LEU A 163 -16.50 -6.88 10.31
CA LEU A 163 -16.80 -5.88 11.33
C LEU A 163 -17.05 -6.57 12.67
N LEU A 164 -16.68 -5.90 13.76
CA LEU A 164 -17.06 -6.32 15.10
C LEU A 164 -18.55 -6.04 15.28
N MET A 165 -19.33 -7.07 15.61
CA MET A 165 -20.78 -6.96 15.84
C MET A 165 -21.10 -7.04 17.33
N ASP A 166 -22.16 -6.34 17.75
CA ASP A 166 -22.73 -6.47 19.09
C ASP A 166 -23.67 -7.69 19.21
N SER A 167 -24.28 -7.88 20.37
CA SER A 167 -25.22 -8.99 20.63
C SER A 167 -26.51 -8.92 19.82
N GLU A 168 -26.84 -7.77 19.24
CA GLU A 168 -28.02 -7.54 18.41
C GLU A 168 -27.71 -7.67 16.91
N GLY A 169 -26.43 -7.84 16.56
CA GLY A 169 -25.95 -7.98 15.19
C GLY A 169 -25.62 -6.65 14.51
N ASN A 170 -25.52 -5.54 15.26
CA ASN A 170 -25.16 -4.24 14.71
C ASN A 170 -23.63 -4.04 14.76
N PRO A 171 -23.03 -3.33 13.77
CA PRO A 171 -21.62 -2.96 13.81
C PRO A 171 -21.28 -2.09 15.01
N VAL A 172 -20.25 -2.47 15.76
CA VAL A 172 -19.75 -1.72 16.90
C VAL A 172 -18.97 -0.51 16.42
N LYS A 173 -19.27 0.65 17.01
CA LYS A 173 -18.49 1.89 16.84
C LYS A 173 -17.77 2.27 18.13
N ASP A 174 -16.67 3.02 18.04
CA ASP A 174 -16.04 3.64 19.21
C ASP A 174 -16.76 4.93 19.64
N ASP A 175 -16.24 5.59 20.67
CA ASP A 175 -16.76 6.85 21.22
C ASP A 175 -16.72 8.02 20.22
N LYS A 176 -15.97 7.88 19.13
CA LYS A 176 -15.87 8.85 18.03
C LYS A 176 -16.69 8.45 16.80
N GLY A 177 -17.49 7.40 16.90
CA GLY A 177 -18.30 6.90 15.78
C GLY A 177 -17.53 6.08 14.74
N ILE A 178 -16.27 5.73 15.02
CA ILE A 178 -15.42 4.95 14.10
C ILE A 178 -15.83 3.48 14.16
N LEU A 179 -16.05 2.85 13.01
CA LEU A 179 -16.35 1.42 12.94
C LEU A 179 -15.20 0.57 13.46
N LYS A 180 -15.52 -0.43 14.29
CA LYS A 180 -14.56 -1.42 14.77
C LYS A 180 -14.58 -2.66 13.87
N PHE A 181 -13.41 -3.05 13.40
CA PHE A 181 -13.21 -4.32 12.72
C PHE A 181 -13.02 -5.45 13.74
N ASP A 182 -13.39 -6.67 13.38
CA ASP A 182 -13.14 -7.84 14.23
C ASP A 182 -11.62 -8.06 14.31
N PRO A 183 -11.02 -7.94 15.52
CA PRO A 183 -9.58 -8.08 15.71
C PRO A 183 -9.05 -9.47 15.33
N LYS A 184 -9.92 -10.47 15.15
CA LYS A 184 -9.55 -11.78 14.62
C LYS A 184 -9.15 -11.69 13.15
N THR A 185 -9.74 -10.76 12.41
CA THR A 185 -9.59 -10.66 10.95
C THR A 185 -8.84 -9.41 10.49
N TRP A 186 -8.67 -8.42 11.36
CA TRP A 186 -8.01 -7.14 11.06
C TRP A 186 -7.14 -6.68 12.23
N PRO A 187 -5.93 -6.11 12.02
CA PRO A 187 -5.31 -5.72 10.75
C PRO A 187 -4.79 -6.89 9.92
N ASN A 188 -4.94 -6.80 8.60
CA ASN A 188 -4.44 -7.80 7.67
C ASN A 188 -3.99 -7.18 6.33
N THR A 189 -2.81 -7.59 5.86
CA THR A 189 -2.24 -7.19 4.57
C THR A 189 -1.85 -8.39 3.71
N GLY A 190 -2.37 -9.58 4.03
CA GLY A 190 -2.11 -10.77 3.24
C GLY A 190 -2.65 -10.61 1.83
N ILE A 191 -1.93 -11.18 0.86
CA ILE A 191 -2.03 -10.76 -0.54
C ILE A 191 -3.41 -11.03 -1.14
N GLY A 192 -4.09 -12.11 -0.72
CA GLY A 192 -5.43 -12.52 -1.14
C GLY A 192 -6.54 -12.21 -0.13
N ARG A 193 -6.38 -11.16 0.70
CA ARG A 193 -7.41 -10.71 1.66
C ARG A 193 -8.78 -10.57 1.00
N ILE A 194 -9.83 -11.06 1.65
CA ILE A 194 -11.21 -10.91 1.18
C ILE A 194 -11.83 -9.69 1.88
N ASN A 195 -12.18 -8.68 1.09
CA ASN A 195 -12.68 -7.39 1.58
C ASN A 195 -14.20 -7.41 1.80
N LEU A 196 -14.70 -6.41 2.54
CA LEU A 196 -16.13 -6.27 2.86
C LEU A 196 -17.00 -5.97 1.63
N ASP A 197 -16.43 -5.30 0.62
CA ASP A 197 -17.04 -5.05 -0.68
C ASP A 197 -17.03 -6.28 -1.61
N GLY A 198 -16.55 -7.43 -1.13
CA GLY A 198 -16.42 -8.68 -1.86
C GLY A 198 -15.22 -8.77 -2.81
N SER A 199 -14.41 -7.72 -2.93
CA SER A 199 -13.18 -7.77 -3.72
C SER A 199 -12.12 -8.66 -3.06
N LYS A 200 -11.27 -9.27 -3.90
CA LYS A 200 -10.15 -10.10 -3.47
C LYS A 200 -8.85 -9.35 -3.66
N GLY A 201 -8.03 -9.27 -2.63
CA GLY A 201 -6.71 -8.67 -2.68
C GLY A 201 -6.42 -7.62 -1.62
N SER A 202 -5.13 -7.46 -1.34
CA SER A 202 -4.59 -6.28 -0.67
C SER A 202 -3.51 -5.64 -1.55
N CYS A 203 -3.84 -4.54 -2.23
CA CYS A 203 -2.87 -3.79 -3.05
C CYS A 203 -1.70 -3.21 -2.22
N ALA A 204 -1.86 -3.12 -0.90
CA ALA A 204 -0.79 -2.71 0.01
C ALA A 204 0.15 -3.85 0.42
N ALA A 205 0.02 -5.06 -0.14
CA ALA A 205 0.87 -6.21 0.20
C ALA A 205 2.33 -6.02 -0.25
N CYS A 206 2.57 -5.27 -1.35
CA CYS A 206 3.90 -5.09 -1.91
C CYS A 206 4.42 -3.65 -1.87
N HIS A 207 3.58 -2.66 -2.14
CA HIS A 207 3.91 -1.25 -1.93
C HIS A 207 3.07 -0.72 -0.77
N ASN A 208 3.67 -0.68 0.41
CA ASN A 208 2.96 -0.44 1.64
C ASN A 208 2.31 0.95 1.66
N ARG A 209 1.10 1.02 2.21
CA ARG A 209 0.48 2.29 2.58
C ARG A 209 1.31 2.99 3.67
N HIS A 210 1.42 4.31 3.72
CA HIS A 210 0.82 5.30 2.81
C HIS A 210 1.81 5.89 1.81
N HIS A 211 3.00 5.28 1.69
CA HIS A 211 4.05 5.74 0.76
C HIS A 211 3.83 5.21 -0.66
N PHE A 212 3.31 3.98 -0.81
CA PHE A 212 3.01 3.36 -2.12
C PHE A 212 4.19 3.40 -3.11
N SER A 213 5.41 3.17 -2.60
CA SER A 213 6.65 3.27 -3.40
C SER A 213 6.83 2.07 -4.34
N VAL A 214 7.03 2.35 -5.63
CA VAL A 214 7.37 1.31 -6.62
C VAL A 214 8.78 0.75 -6.39
N ALA A 215 9.73 1.56 -5.91
CA ALA A 215 11.03 1.05 -5.50
C ALA A 215 10.93 0.01 -4.38
N GLN A 216 9.97 0.13 -3.46
CA GLN A 216 9.75 -0.89 -2.43
C GLN A 216 9.34 -2.24 -3.04
N VAL A 217 8.49 -2.23 -4.08
CA VAL A 217 8.05 -3.47 -4.77
C VAL A 217 9.22 -4.18 -5.43
N ARG A 218 10.13 -3.41 -6.02
CA ARG A 218 11.27 -3.92 -6.79
C ARG A 218 12.37 -4.53 -5.93
N GLN A 219 12.29 -4.34 -4.61
CA GLN A 219 13.22 -4.89 -3.64
C GLN A 219 12.84 -6.34 -3.26
N PRO A 220 13.75 -7.32 -3.36
CA PRO A 220 13.50 -8.73 -3.01
C PRO A 220 12.97 -8.93 -1.60
N GLU A 221 13.37 -8.07 -0.66
CA GLU A 221 12.96 -8.13 0.75
C GLU A 221 11.44 -8.05 0.92
N ASN A 222 10.76 -7.34 0.02
CA ASN A 222 9.31 -7.21 0.05
C ASN A 222 8.61 -8.54 -0.28
N CYS A 223 9.14 -9.30 -1.25
CA CYS A 223 8.65 -10.64 -1.57
C CYS A 223 8.96 -11.64 -0.44
N GLY A 224 10.12 -11.49 0.18
CA GLY A 224 10.60 -12.33 1.27
C GLY A 224 9.75 -12.31 2.54
N LYS A 225 8.80 -11.37 2.67
CA LYS A 225 7.80 -11.40 3.75
C LYS A 225 6.95 -12.67 3.73
N CYS A 226 6.67 -13.22 2.55
CA CYS A 226 5.83 -14.39 2.35
C CYS A 226 6.57 -15.55 1.69
N HIS A 227 7.46 -15.25 0.74
CA HIS A 227 8.22 -16.24 -0.02
C HIS A 227 9.51 -16.64 0.70
N MET A 228 9.33 -17.30 1.83
CA MET A 228 10.39 -17.68 2.76
C MET A 228 10.07 -18.99 3.46
N GLY A 229 11.04 -19.53 4.18
CA GLY A 229 10.81 -20.64 5.09
C GLY A 229 10.80 -22.01 4.40
N PRO A 230 10.44 -23.07 5.15
CA PRO A 230 10.68 -24.45 4.76
C PRO A 230 9.76 -24.95 3.62
N ASP A 231 8.60 -24.34 3.45
CA ASP A 231 7.58 -24.70 2.47
C ASP A 231 7.89 -24.13 1.07
N HIS A 232 8.47 -22.93 1.02
CA HIS A 232 8.93 -22.32 -0.22
C HIS A 232 10.02 -21.26 0.03
N PRO A 233 11.31 -21.66 0.03
CA PRO A 233 12.42 -20.79 0.46
C PRO A 233 12.96 -19.88 -0.65
N GLN A 234 12.10 -19.14 -1.37
CA GLN A 234 12.58 -18.36 -2.53
C GLN A 234 13.50 -17.21 -2.12
N ILE A 235 13.26 -16.51 -1.01
CA ILE A 235 14.14 -15.42 -0.58
C ILE A 235 15.50 -15.93 -0.12
N GLU A 236 15.56 -17.08 0.55
CA GLU A 236 16.81 -17.73 0.93
C GLU A 236 17.60 -18.16 -0.31
N ILE A 237 16.93 -18.79 -1.28
CA ILE A 237 17.54 -19.17 -2.56
C ILE A 237 18.06 -17.92 -3.29
N TYR A 238 17.29 -16.84 -3.33
CA TYR A 238 17.70 -15.59 -3.98
C TYR A 238 18.95 -15.00 -3.31
N ASN A 239 18.94 -14.87 -1.99
CA ASN A 239 20.03 -14.27 -1.22
C ASN A 239 21.35 -15.04 -1.36
N GLU A 240 21.29 -16.38 -1.43
CA GLU A 240 22.47 -17.22 -1.62
C GLU A 240 22.91 -17.34 -3.09
N SER A 241 22.08 -16.89 -4.02
CA SER A 241 22.41 -16.90 -5.45
C SER A 241 23.39 -15.78 -5.83
N LYS A 242 24.04 -15.92 -6.99
CA LYS A 242 24.86 -14.83 -7.55
C LYS A 242 24.05 -13.59 -7.90
N HIS A 243 22.76 -13.72 -8.20
CA HIS A 243 21.89 -12.57 -8.44
C HIS A 243 21.69 -11.76 -7.15
N GLY A 244 21.33 -12.41 -6.04
CA GLY A 244 21.12 -11.75 -4.76
C GLY A 244 22.40 -11.13 -4.20
N ILE A 245 23.53 -11.86 -4.25
CA ILE A 245 24.84 -11.32 -3.85
C ILE A 245 25.16 -10.04 -4.65
N ASN A 246 24.93 -10.03 -5.96
CA ASN A 246 25.23 -8.87 -6.79
C ASN A 246 24.26 -7.70 -6.54
N TYR A 247 22.97 -8.00 -6.34
CA TYR A 247 21.98 -6.99 -5.95
C TYR A 247 22.39 -6.28 -4.64
N HIS A 248 22.75 -7.05 -3.60
CA HIS A 248 23.16 -6.48 -2.32
C HIS A 248 24.46 -5.66 -2.43
N ALA A 249 25.41 -6.09 -3.27
CA ALA A 249 26.65 -5.37 -3.51
C ALA A 249 26.44 -4.05 -4.26
N HIS A 250 25.41 -3.97 -5.12
CA HIS A 250 25.19 -2.87 -6.06
C HIS A 250 23.79 -2.26 -5.97
N ARG A 251 23.16 -2.32 -4.79
CA ARG A 251 21.76 -1.89 -4.60
C ARG A 251 21.51 -0.45 -5.03
N GLU A 252 22.44 0.45 -4.74
CA GLU A 252 22.32 1.88 -5.08
C GLU A 252 22.45 2.13 -6.60
N GLU A 253 22.91 1.15 -7.37
CA GLU A 253 23.02 1.21 -8.84
C GLU A 253 21.77 0.65 -9.54
N MET A 254 20.78 0.18 -8.78
CA MET A 254 19.58 -0.47 -9.31
C MET A 254 18.53 0.52 -9.85
N ASN A 255 18.66 1.82 -9.59
CA ASN A 255 17.72 2.84 -10.05
C ASN A 255 16.23 2.49 -9.76
N LEU A 256 15.96 1.99 -8.55
CA LEU A 256 14.71 1.32 -8.20
C LEU A 256 13.45 2.18 -8.37
N ASP A 257 13.56 3.50 -8.43
CA ASP A 257 12.43 4.43 -8.59
C ASP A 257 12.12 4.78 -10.05
N SER A 258 12.91 4.32 -11.03
CA SER A 258 12.76 4.77 -12.43
C SER A 258 11.48 4.28 -13.10
N LYS A 259 11.01 5.06 -14.08
CA LYS A 259 9.90 4.69 -14.97
C LYS A 259 10.25 5.13 -16.40
N PRO A 260 10.55 4.22 -17.33
CA PRO A 260 10.53 2.76 -17.18
C PRO A 260 11.66 2.23 -16.26
N TRP A 261 11.62 0.93 -15.92
CA TRP A 261 12.67 0.23 -15.17
C TRP A 261 12.98 -1.09 -15.88
N ILE A 262 13.83 -0.99 -16.88
CA ILE A 262 14.16 -2.03 -17.84
C ILE A 262 15.59 -2.47 -17.61
N VAL A 263 15.79 -3.77 -17.43
CA VAL A 263 17.13 -4.36 -17.32
C VAL A 263 17.93 -4.10 -18.60
N ALA A 264 19.21 -3.77 -18.43
CA ALA A 264 20.14 -3.34 -19.49
C ALA A 264 19.90 -1.93 -20.07
N GLU A 265 18.85 -1.22 -19.65
CA GLU A 265 18.63 0.19 -20.00
C GLU A 265 18.72 1.09 -18.76
N ASP A 266 17.88 0.84 -17.76
CA ASP A 266 17.79 1.66 -16.54
C ASP A 266 18.75 1.18 -15.44
N TYR A 267 19.15 -0.09 -15.48
CA TYR A 267 20.13 -0.69 -14.59
C TYR A 267 20.76 -1.96 -15.20
N ILE A 268 21.98 -2.28 -14.77
CA ILE A 268 22.69 -3.53 -15.16
C ILE A 268 23.14 -4.36 -13.96
N ALA A 269 22.96 -3.84 -12.74
CA ALA A 269 23.55 -4.42 -11.53
C ALA A 269 23.08 -5.85 -11.29
N ALA A 270 21.79 -6.11 -11.05
CA ALA A 270 21.31 -7.48 -10.84
C ALA A 270 19.80 -7.60 -11.08
N PRO A 271 19.28 -8.78 -11.46
CA PRO A 271 17.84 -9.00 -11.45
C PRO A 271 17.31 -9.14 -10.01
N THR A 272 16.07 -8.70 -9.80
CA THR A 272 15.31 -8.98 -8.56
C THR A 272 14.14 -9.92 -8.85
N CYS A 273 13.36 -10.26 -7.82
CA CYS A 273 12.13 -11.02 -7.99
C CYS A 273 11.19 -10.34 -9.00
N ALA A 274 11.01 -9.01 -8.87
CA ALA A 274 10.16 -8.23 -9.77
C ALA A 274 10.66 -8.26 -11.22
N THR A 275 11.97 -8.13 -11.45
CA THR A 275 12.56 -8.20 -12.81
C THR A 275 12.17 -9.46 -13.59
N CYS A 276 12.04 -10.60 -12.91
CA CYS A 276 11.83 -11.89 -13.55
C CYS A 276 10.35 -12.33 -13.57
N HIS A 277 9.51 -11.77 -12.71
CA HIS A 277 8.15 -12.26 -12.46
C HIS A 277 7.05 -11.22 -12.70
N MET A 278 7.42 -9.96 -13.00
CA MET A 278 6.51 -8.85 -13.32
C MET A 278 7.07 -8.04 -14.48
#